data_AF-A0A2T0LRW3-F1
#
_entry.id   AF-A0A2T0LRW3-F1
#
_cell.length_a   1.000
_cell.length_b   1.000
_cell.length_c   1.000
_cell.angle_alpha   90.00
_cell.angle_beta   90.00
_cell.angle_gamma   90.00
#
_symmetry.space_group_name_H-M   'P 1'
#
loop_
_entity.id
_entity.type
_entity.pdbx_description
1 polymer ?
#
loop_
_entity_poly.entity_id
_entity_poly.type
_entity_poly.pdbx_seq_one_letter_code
_entity_poly.pdbx_strand_id
1 'polypeptide(L)'
;MVVTTQSEQPAPATRHHTKAGASPAHRRPSSQRRVKWVCATVAGLVMADTLASTLLLPMLGHDPVTKGVPVAHVSLLTTAYLAAIAALLTPAGRLADRVGRRAVLAVGLAAFAVGALTMAFGSTWALLLTGRLAQGIGAALMLPSALALLLRGVGQQQSRGAVALWGSATGIGGLTMQAVGGVVIEHFGWRSLCLPIGMTALAVLLLVPLLPRSRAEHRVHLDLIGMALMTSTVAALVLLITCGSNWGWTSPSTVIAIAVSLAGTGLMVSRSRRRPGRVLDGPLWRCPGFGWGAWSSLLYGLVAYTILVVGPMVLREAGMSPSGAGLVLAPMSAAVTMINSLAARLTRHLGTSWAVYAGALLSAIGCLTLVISGMSPLGGTAALIIMGAGFGILTTAATISGTLAVDPHHYGEAVGTITTARILGAAIGPAIALAYLTNTTTPAVTRPYEVLLACMTTIVLLAGCALARAIRKNHAEKTEDEVTDLAIATARPEDIARLREALLRQRARFEAMASAAEDELTALTDPRRARSTTSDTRMSLPTAVSHLGGPA
;
A
#
# COMPACT_ATOMS: atom_id res chain seq x y z
N MET A 1 31.16 -2.08 87.86
CA MET A 1 30.67 -0.76 87.43
C MET A 1 30.49 -0.82 85.92
N VAL A 2 29.27 -0.62 85.47
CA VAL A 2 28.75 -0.93 84.12
C VAL A 2 29.26 0.07 83.09
N VAL A 3 29.68 -0.40 81.92
CA VAL A 3 29.94 0.42 80.73
C VAL A 3 28.95 -0.01 79.65
N THR A 4 28.04 0.88 79.30
CA THR A 4 27.16 0.78 78.12
C THR A 4 27.46 1.96 77.21
N THR A 5 27.94 1.66 76.01
CA THR A 5 28.18 2.60 74.91
C THR A 5 26.88 2.91 74.17
N GLN A 6 26.62 4.20 73.96
CA GLN A 6 25.46 4.72 73.24
C GLN A 6 25.56 4.51 71.72
N SER A 7 24.39 4.30 71.13
CA SER A 7 24.09 4.08 69.71
C SER A 7 24.20 5.34 68.85
N GLU A 8 24.95 5.26 67.75
CA GLU A 8 24.87 6.21 66.62
C GLU A 8 23.78 5.78 65.62
N GLN A 9 22.92 6.73 65.23
CA GLN A 9 21.96 6.60 64.13
C GLN A 9 22.61 7.00 62.80
N PRO A 10 22.40 6.26 61.68
CA PRO A 10 22.92 6.65 60.37
C PRO A 10 21.94 7.47 59.51
N ALA A 11 22.52 8.29 58.65
CA ALA A 11 21.97 9.29 57.73
C ALA A 11 20.95 8.76 56.68
N PRO A 12 20.10 9.64 56.08
CA PRO A 12 19.06 9.21 55.15
C PRO A 12 19.61 8.93 53.74
N ALA A 13 19.37 7.72 53.26
CA ALA A 13 19.73 7.27 51.92
C ALA A 13 18.79 7.84 50.83
N THR A 14 19.41 8.31 49.76
CA THR A 14 18.81 8.80 48.51
C THR A 14 17.98 7.72 47.79
N ARG A 15 16.70 7.99 47.56
CA ARG A 15 15.82 7.12 46.75
C ARG A 15 16.10 7.32 45.26
N HIS A 16 16.82 6.38 44.64
CA HIS A 16 16.81 6.19 43.20
C HIS A 16 15.48 5.56 42.77
N HIS A 17 14.65 6.31 42.04
CA HIS A 17 13.49 5.77 41.33
C HIS A 17 13.94 4.93 40.13
N THR A 18 14.20 3.65 40.35
CA THR A 18 14.21 2.64 39.28
C THR A 18 12.78 2.45 38.77
N LYS A 19 12.52 2.93 37.55
CA LYS A 19 11.29 2.61 36.80
C LYS A 19 11.27 1.11 36.53
N ALA A 20 10.53 0.37 37.36
CA ALA A 20 10.15 -1.00 37.08
C ALA A 20 9.53 -1.10 35.67
N GLY A 21 10.00 -2.09 34.91
CA GLY A 21 9.52 -2.39 33.58
C GLY A 21 8.01 -2.57 33.58
N ALA A 22 7.32 -1.83 32.73
CA ALA A 22 5.91 -2.02 32.51
C ALA A 22 5.70 -3.41 31.88
N SER A 23 5.09 -4.33 32.63
CA SER A 23 4.41 -5.50 32.06
C SER A 23 3.53 -5.05 30.88
N PRO A 24 3.36 -5.88 29.84
CA PRO A 24 2.51 -5.55 28.70
C PRO A 24 1.06 -5.48 29.17
N ALA A 25 0.64 -4.29 29.61
CA ALA A 25 -0.71 -4.02 30.08
C ALA A 25 -1.69 -4.42 28.97
N HIS A 26 -2.66 -5.28 29.31
CA HIS A 26 -3.85 -5.57 28.52
C HIS A 26 -4.43 -4.25 27.97
N ARG A 27 -4.20 -3.99 26.68
CA ARG A 27 -4.78 -2.83 25.99
C ARG A 27 -6.30 -3.01 25.96
N ARG A 28 -7.05 -2.05 26.54
CA ARG A 28 -8.51 -2.11 26.60
C ARG A 28 -9.13 -2.31 25.19
N PRO A 29 -10.08 -3.24 25.01
CA PRO A 29 -10.64 -3.60 23.70
C PRO A 29 -11.31 -2.42 22.96
N SER A 30 -11.80 -1.41 23.69
CA SER A 30 -12.42 -0.21 23.11
C SER A 30 -11.44 0.71 22.37
N SER A 31 -10.13 0.61 22.62
CA SER A 31 -9.11 1.39 21.90
C SER A 31 -8.80 0.80 20.52
N GLN A 32 -8.76 -0.53 20.41
CA GLN A 32 -8.51 -1.22 19.15
C GLN A 32 -9.65 -1.04 18.16
N ARG A 33 -10.91 -1.11 18.63
CA ARG A 33 -12.07 -0.89 17.76
C ARG A 33 -12.09 0.51 17.15
N ARG A 34 -11.71 1.54 17.92
CA ARG A 34 -11.60 2.93 17.44
C ARG A 34 -10.53 3.09 16.37
N VAL A 35 -9.34 2.50 16.57
CA VAL A 35 -8.26 2.52 15.56
C VAL A 35 -8.72 1.85 14.26
N LYS A 36 -9.38 0.69 14.35
CA LYS A 36 -9.93 -0.04 13.19
C LYS A 36 -10.88 0.83 12.38
N TRP A 37 -11.86 1.45 13.03
CA TRP A 37 -12.85 2.31 12.36
C TRP A 37 -12.21 3.54 11.72
N VAL A 38 -11.38 4.28 12.45
CA VAL A 38 -10.74 5.49 11.91
C VAL A 38 -9.88 5.15 10.68
N CYS A 39 -9.06 4.10 10.76
CA CYS A 39 -8.19 3.72 9.65
C CYS A 39 -8.98 3.17 8.45
N ALA A 40 -10.06 2.43 8.70
CA ALA A 40 -10.97 1.97 7.65
C ALA A 40 -11.66 3.15 6.95
N THR A 41 -12.19 4.11 7.71
CA THR A 41 -12.80 5.33 7.14
C THR A 41 -11.79 6.13 6.32
N VAL A 42 -10.55 6.27 6.79
CA VAL A 42 -9.48 6.94 6.02
C VAL A 42 -9.22 6.24 4.68
N ALA A 43 -9.10 4.91 4.68
CA ALA A 43 -8.87 4.14 3.46
C ALA A 43 -10.04 4.27 2.46
N GLY A 44 -11.28 4.15 2.94
CA GLY A 44 -12.48 4.32 2.13
C GLY A 44 -12.65 5.75 1.61
N LEU A 45 -12.38 6.75 2.45
CA LEU A 45 -12.48 8.17 2.09
C LEU A 45 -11.51 8.54 0.95
N VAL A 46 -10.25 8.13 1.05
CA VAL A 46 -9.24 8.40 0.01
C VAL A 46 -9.62 7.71 -1.29
N MET A 47 -10.14 6.48 -1.24
CA MET A 47 -10.58 5.77 -2.44
C MET A 47 -11.82 6.40 -3.08
N ALA A 48 -12.80 6.77 -2.25
CA ALA A 48 -13.99 7.48 -2.70
C ALA A 48 -13.62 8.80 -3.39
N ASP A 49 -12.74 9.60 -2.79
CA ASP A 49 -12.27 10.84 -3.41
C ASP A 49 -11.50 10.61 -4.72
N THR A 50 -10.73 9.53 -4.80
CA THR A 50 -10.00 9.18 -6.02
C THR A 50 -10.95 8.85 -7.17
N LEU A 51 -12.02 8.11 -6.90
CA LEU A 51 -13.06 7.85 -7.92
C LEU A 51 -13.95 9.08 -8.17
N ALA A 52 -14.13 9.95 -7.18
CA ALA A 52 -14.83 11.22 -7.39
C ALA A 52 -14.12 12.06 -8.45
N SER A 53 -12.78 12.13 -8.44
CA SER A 53 -12.04 12.85 -9.49
C SER A 53 -12.27 12.30 -10.89
N THR A 54 -12.46 10.98 -11.03
CA THR A 54 -12.65 10.40 -12.37
C THR A 54 -14.03 10.75 -12.94
N LEU A 55 -15.04 10.87 -12.08
CA LEU A 55 -16.38 11.34 -12.46
C LEU A 55 -16.44 12.87 -12.65
N LEU A 56 -15.59 13.61 -11.96
CA LEU A 56 -15.56 15.07 -11.97
C LEU A 56 -14.95 15.62 -13.27
N LEU A 57 -14.00 14.91 -13.87
CA LEU A 57 -13.26 15.39 -15.04
C LEU A 57 -14.15 15.73 -16.26
N PRO A 58 -15.09 14.87 -16.70
CA PRO A 58 -15.99 15.21 -17.81
C PRO A 58 -16.92 16.39 -17.49
N MET A 59 -17.27 16.59 -16.21
CA MET A 59 -18.18 17.65 -15.78
C MET A 59 -17.50 19.02 -15.79
N LEU A 60 -16.21 19.07 -15.46
CA LEU A 60 -15.44 20.30 -15.48
C LEU A 60 -15.20 20.85 -16.89
N GLY A 61 -15.36 20.05 -17.94
CA GLY A 61 -15.20 20.55 -19.32
C GLY A 61 -16.24 21.61 -19.70
N HIS A 62 -17.37 21.71 -19.00
CA HIS A 62 -18.49 22.61 -19.33
C HIS A 62 -18.83 23.59 -18.21
N ASP A 63 -18.07 23.58 -17.11
CA ASP A 63 -18.32 24.45 -15.96
C ASP A 63 -17.84 25.89 -16.21
N PRO A 64 -18.56 26.91 -15.70
CA PRO A 64 -18.11 28.31 -15.80
C PRO A 64 -16.71 28.57 -15.22
N VAL A 65 -16.29 27.83 -14.20
CA VAL A 65 -14.99 28.03 -13.51
C VAL A 65 -13.79 27.61 -14.37
N THR A 66 -14.01 26.81 -15.39
CA THR A 66 -12.98 26.34 -16.34
C THR A 66 -13.10 27.01 -17.70
N LYS A 67 -13.99 27.99 -17.88
CA LYS A 67 -14.11 28.75 -19.13
C LYS A 67 -12.75 29.38 -19.50
N GLY A 68 -12.26 29.05 -20.69
CA GLY A 68 -10.96 29.53 -21.20
C GLY A 68 -9.74 28.73 -20.72
N VAL A 69 -9.92 27.70 -19.89
CA VAL A 69 -8.85 26.79 -19.48
C VAL A 69 -8.73 25.66 -20.50
N PRO A 70 -7.53 25.41 -21.09
CA PRO A 70 -7.32 24.27 -21.97
C PRO A 70 -7.74 22.94 -21.32
N VAL A 71 -8.36 22.04 -22.10
CA VAL A 71 -8.79 20.70 -21.61
C VAL A 71 -7.62 19.93 -20.98
N ALA A 72 -6.41 20.08 -21.52
CA ALA A 72 -5.18 19.51 -20.97
C ALA A 72 -4.82 20.05 -19.57
N HIS A 73 -5.25 21.25 -19.21
CA HIS A 73 -5.11 21.76 -17.84
C HIS A 73 -6.22 21.21 -16.93
N VAL A 74 -7.44 21.03 -17.44
CA VAL A 74 -8.52 20.42 -16.63
C VAL A 74 -8.15 19.00 -16.19
N SER A 75 -7.46 18.24 -17.04
CA SER A 75 -6.94 16.90 -16.70
C SER A 75 -5.84 16.90 -15.63
N LEU A 76 -5.15 18.04 -15.41
CA LEU A 76 -4.21 18.20 -14.30
C LEU A 76 -4.88 18.05 -12.94
N LEU A 77 -6.18 18.29 -12.83
CA LEU A 77 -6.85 18.17 -11.54
C LEU A 77 -6.74 16.73 -10.99
N THR A 78 -6.94 15.73 -11.86
CA THR A 78 -6.83 14.32 -11.49
C THR A 78 -5.38 13.87 -11.38
N THR A 79 -4.52 14.27 -12.33
CA THR A 79 -3.12 13.82 -12.33
C THR A 79 -2.31 14.48 -11.22
N ALA A 80 -2.56 15.75 -10.87
CA ALA A 80 -1.88 16.46 -9.79
C ALA A 80 -2.18 15.85 -8.41
N TYR A 81 -3.43 15.40 -8.18
CA TYR A 81 -3.81 14.66 -6.97
C TYR A 81 -2.97 13.38 -6.82
N LEU A 82 -2.99 12.52 -7.84
CA LEU A 82 -2.26 11.25 -7.82
C LEU A 82 -0.74 11.46 -7.80
N ALA A 83 -0.24 12.49 -8.48
CA ALA A 83 1.17 12.87 -8.46
C ALA A 83 1.62 13.27 -7.05
N ALA A 84 0.86 14.15 -6.38
CA ALA A 84 1.17 14.57 -5.03
C ALA A 84 1.19 13.37 -4.08
N ILE A 85 0.25 12.43 -4.23
CA ILE A 85 0.27 11.18 -3.46
C ILE A 85 1.53 10.37 -3.78
N ALA A 86 1.77 10.03 -5.04
CA ALA A 86 2.92 9.23 -5.46
C ALA A 86 4.27 9.83 -5.00
N ALA A 87 4.39 11.15 -5.06
CA ALA A 87 5.60 11.91 -4.73
C ALA A 87 5.88 11.99 -3.22
N LEU A 88 4.82 12.00 -2.39
CA LEU A 88 4.93 12.22 -0.95
C LEU A 88 4.63 10.98 -0.11
N LEU A 89 4.11 9.89 -0.68
CA LEU A 89 3.71 8.70 0.10
C LEU A 89 4.88 8.07 0.87
N THR A 90 6.02 7.84 0.22
CA THR A 90 7.21 7.26 0.88
C THR A 90 7.86 8.23 1.86
N PRO A 91 8.09 9.52 1.51
CA PRO A 91 8.51 10.54 2.47
C PRO A 91 7.60 10.64 3.71
N ALA A 92 6.28 10.63 3.50
CA ALA A 92 5.28 10.73 4.55
C ALA A 92 5.34 9.56 5.53
N GLY A 93 5.57 8.33 5.04
CA GLY A 93 5.76 7.17 5.91
C GLY A 93 6.95 7.34 6.85
N ARG A 94 8.10 7.77 6.33
CA ARG A 94 9.31 8.03 7.13
C ARG A 94 9.10 9.19 8.11
N LEU A 95 8.39 10.24 7.69
CA LEU A 95 7.99 11.34 8.56
C LEU A 95 7.08 10.86 9.71
N ALA A 96 6.13 9.98 9.42
CA ALA A 96 5.21 9.39 10.39
C ALA A 96 5.93 8.53 11.43
N ASP A 97 6.97 7.81 11.03
CA ASP A 97 7.79 7.01 11.96
C ASP A 97 8.62 7.90 12.91
N ARG A 98 9.08 9.07 12.44
CA ARG A 98 9.86 10.02 13.27
C ARG A 98 9.03 10.96 14.14
N VAL A 99 8.00 11.59 13.58
CA VAL A 99 7.20 12.61 14.31
C VAL A 99 6.07 11.95 15.11
N GLY A 100 5.72 10.72 14.75
CA GLY A 100 4.63 9.97 15.33
C GLY A 100 3.42 9.92 14.40
N ARG A 101 2.93 8.71 14.15
CA ARG A 101 1.88 8.40 13.18
C ARG A 101 0.57 9.14 13.43
N ARG A 102 0.21 9.35 14.70
CA ARG A 102 -1.00 10.11 15.09
C ARG A 102 -0.91 11.59 14.68
N ALA A 103 0.25 12.22 14.84
CA ALA A 103 0.45 13.62 14.51
C ALA A 103 0.41 13.82 12.99
N VAL A 104 1.10 12.96 12.24
CA VAL A 104 1.12 13.01 10.77
C VAL A 104 -0.26 12.71 10.18
N LEU A 105 -1.02 11.76 10.77
CA LEU A 105 -2.41 11.52 10.39
C LEU A 105 -3.30 12.75 10.59
N ALA A 106 -3.15 13.47 11.71
CA ALA A 106 -3.93 14.69 11.98
C ALA A 106 -3.61 15.80 10.96
N VAL A 107 -2.32 16.04 10.68
CA VAL A 107 -1.89 17.02 9.67
C VAL A 107 -2.41 16.64 8.29
N GLY A 108 -2.33 15.36 7.93
CA GLY A 108 -2.85 14.85 6.67
C GLY A 108 -4.35 15.06 6.52
N LEU A 109 -5.14 14.70 7.55
CA LEU A 109 -6.59 14.92 7.57
C LEU A 109 -6.96 16.40 7.50
N ALA A 110 -6.22 17.28 8.18
CA ALA A 110 -6.45 18.72 8.11
C ALA A 110 -6.17 19.25 6.70
N ALA A 111 -5.04 18.91 6.09
CA ALA A 111 -4.70 19.30 4.72
C ALA A 111 -5.72 18.77 3.71
N PHE A 112 -6.17 17.52 3.89
CA PHE A 112 -7.18 16.90 3.03
C PHE A 112 -8.55 17.58 3.17
N ALA A 113 -8.99 17.87 4.39
CA ALA A 113 -10.25 18.56 4.65
C ALA A 113 -10.23 19.99 4.07
N VAL A 114 -9.15 20.74 4.30
CA VAL A 114 -8.97 22.08 3.73
C VAL A 114 -9.01 22.02 2.21
N GLY A 115 -8.27 21.10 1.59
CA GLY A 115 -8.27 20.93 0.14
C GLY A 115 -9.66 20.60 -0.44
N ALA A 116 -10.39 19.69 0.20
CA ALA A 116 -11.75 19.30 -0.20
C ALA A 116 -12.74 20.47 -0.07
N LEU A 117 -12.66 21.27 1.00
CA LEU A 117 -13.49 22.46 1.18
C LEU A 117 -13.12 23.56 0.18
N THR A 118 -11.83 23.76 -0.12
CA THR A 118 -11.38 24.67 -1.17
C THR A 118 -11.93 24.25 -2.54
N MET A 119 -12.00 22.96 -2.84
CA MET A 119 -12.65 22.46 -4.05
C MET A 119 -14.16 22.69 -4.07
N ALA A 120 -14.84 22.51 -2.92
CA ALA A 120 -16.29 22.70 -2.81
C ALA A 120 -16.69 24.17 -3.00
N PHE A 121 -15.93 25.12 -2.44
CA PHE A 121 -16.25 26.55 -2.45
C PHE A 121 -15.44 27.36 -3.47
N GLY A 122 -14.46 26.74 -4.13
CA GLY A 122 -13.57 27.41 -5.08
C GLY A 122 -14.32 27.96 -6.29
N SER A 123 -14.06 29.22 -6.60
CA SER A 123 -14.64 29.95 -7.73
C SER A 123 -13.67 30.13 -8.90
N THR A 124 -12.39 29.78 -8.73
CA THR A 124 -11.36 29.94 -9.76
C THR A 124 -10.60 28.63 -10.00
N TRP A 125 -10.12 28.43 -11.22
CA TRP A 125 -9.28 27.27 -11.57
C TRP A 125 -8.06 27.10 -10.66
N ALA A 126 -7.40 28.21 -10.30
CA ALA A 126 -6.25 28.17 -9.40
C ALA A 126 -6.62 27.66 -7.99
N LEU A 127 -7.79 28.04 -7.46
CA LEU A 127 -8.29 27.50 -6.19
C LEU A 127 -8.62 26.00 -6.30
N LEU A 128 -9.22 25.57 -7.40
CA LEU A 128 -9.50 24.14 -7.62
C LEU A 128 -8.22 23.31 -7.66
N LEU A 129 -7.21 23.76 -8.43
CA LEU A 129 -5.94 23.06 -8.54
C LEU A 129 -5.17 23.03 -7.22
N THR A 130 -5.11 24.16 -6.50
CA THR A 130 -4.43 24.23 -5.19
C THR A 130 -5.15 23.41 -4.12
N GLY A 131 -6.49 23.44 -4.08
CA GLY A 131 -7.28 22.57 -3.22
C GLY A 131 -7.02 21.10 -3.50
N ARG A 132 -6.89 20.73 -4.78
CA ARG A 132 -6.63 19.35 -5.17
C ARG A 132 -5.22 18.86 -4.86
N LEU A 133 -4.22 19.73 -5.02
CA LEU A 133 -2.85 19.49 -4.55
C LEU A 133 -2.83 19.28 -3.03
N ALA A 134 -3.55 20.12 -2.26
CA ALA A 134 -3.67 19.97 -0.82
C ALA A 134 -4.33 18.64 -0.41
N GLN A 135 -5.36 18.19 -1.14
CA GLN A 135 -5.93 16.85 -0.95
C GLN A 135 -4.92 15.74 -1.23
N GLY A 136 -4.15 15.83 -2.32
CA GLY A 136 -3.12 14.85 -2.64
C GLY A 136 -2.04 14.77 -1.56
N ILE A 137 -1.57 15.92 -1.07
CA ILE A 137 -0.64 16.00 0.07
C ILE A 137 -1.26 15.37 1.32
N GLY A 138 -2.52 15.70 1.64
CA GLY A 138 -3.24 15.15 2.77
C GLY A 138 -3.36 13.63 2.71
N ALA A 139 -3.76 13.09 1.56
CA ALA A 139 -3.86 11.65 1.32
C ALA A 139 -2.50 10.94 1.45
N ALA A 140 -1.42 11.56 0.95
CA ALA A 140 -0.06 11.04 1.09
C ALA A 140 0.37 10.88 2.55
N LEU A 141 -0.01 11.85 3.41
CA LEU A 141 0.27 11.81 4.84
C LEU A 141 -0.63 10.81 5.58
N MET A 142 -1.89 10.70 5.18
CA MET A 142 -2.91 9.87 5.81
C MET A 142 -2.68 8.37 5.60
N LEU A 143 -2.45 7.94 4.35
CA LEU A 143 -2.37 6.52 3.97
C LEU A 143 -1.34 5.71 4.78
N PRO A 144 -0.03 6.06 4.80
CA PRO A 144 0.96 5.29 5.53
C PRO A 144 0.74 5.42 7.04
N SER A 145 0.37 6.60 7.54
CA SER A 145 0.13 6.83 8.96
C SER A 145 -1.03 5.99 9.50
N ALA A 146 -2.15 5.95 8.78
CA ALA A 146 -3.34 5.19 9.16
C ALA A 146 -3.10 3.68 9.07
N LEU A 147 -2.53 3.18 7.97
CA LEU A 147 -2.23 1.75 7.84
C LEU A 147 -1.27 1.29 8.95
N ALA A 148 -0.28 2.09 9.27
CA ALA A 148 0.71 1.75 10.26
C ALA A 148 0.15 1.85 11.70
N LEU A 149 -0.79 2.77 11.97
CA LEU A 149 -1.58 2.78 13.22
C LEU A 149 -2.49 1.54 13.33
N LEU A 150 -3.11 1.13 12.23
CA LEU A 150 -3.97 -0.04 12.16
C LEU A 150 -3.20 -1.32 12.50
N LEU A 151 -2.08 -1.57 11.79
CA LEU A 151 -1.26 -2.78 11.99
C LEU A 151 -0.70 -2.86 13.42
N ARG A 152 -0.26 -1.74 14.00
CA ARG A 152 0.20 -1.70 15.40
C ARG A 152 -0.93 -1.81 16.42
N GLY A 153 -2.12 -1.33 16.08
CA GLY A 153 -3.29 -1.39 16.95
C GLY A 153 -3.75 -2.82 17.18
N VAL A 154 -3.70 -3.65 16.12
CA VAL A 154 -4.20 -5.03 16.14
C VAL A 154 -3.14 -6.07 16.53
N GLY A 155 -1.86 -5.74 16.40
CA GLY A 155 -0.75 -6.66 16.66
C GLY A 155 -0.47 -7.61 15.48
N GLN A 156 0.69 -8.26 15.50
CA GLN A 156 1.22 -9.05 14.37
C GLN A 156 0.29 -10.21 13.99
N GLN A 157 -0.32 -10.88 14.98
CA GLN A 157 -1.19 -12.03 14.77
C GLN A 157 -2.51 -11.68 14.05
N GLN A 158 -3.00 -10.45 14.20
CA GLN A 158 -4.21 -9.95 13.54
C GLN A 158 -3.93 -9.06 12.31
N SER A 159 -2.66 -8.88 11.94
CA SER A 159 -2.24 -8.02 10.81
C SER A 159 -2.97 -8.36 9.51
N ARG A 160 -3.14 -9.65 9.21
CA ARG A 160 -3.88 -10.14 8.03
C ARG A 160 -5.34 -9.66 8.03
N GLY A 161 -6.02 -9.72 9.17
CA GLY A 161 -7.40 -9.24 9.31
C GLY A 161 -7.52 -7.71 9.21
N ALA A 162 -6.50 -6.98 9.67
CA ALA A 162 -6.42 -5.53 9.48
C ALA A 162 -6.24 -5.15 8.01
N VAL A 163 -5.37 -5.86 7.27
CA VAL A 163 -5.20 -5.63 5.82
C VAL A 163 -6.49 -5.96 5.06
N ALA A 164 -7.20 -7.02 5.44
CA ALA A 164 -8.51 -7.34 4.88
C ALA A 164 -9.52 -6.21 5.12
N LEU A 165 -9.65 -5.72 6.37
CA LEU A 165 -10.52 -4.58 6.70
C LEU A 165 -10.16 -3.33 5.89
N TRP A 166 -8.87 -3.03 5.76
CA TRP A 166 -8.37 -1.91 4.96
C TRP A 166 -8.78 -2.04 3.49
N GLY A 167 -8.58 -3.23 2.91
CA GLY A 167 -8.99 -3.54 1.54
C GLY A 167 -10.50 -3.45 1.34
N SER A 168 -11.30 -4.00 2.25
CA SER A 168 -12.77 -3.91 2.21
C SER A 168 -13.25 -2.47 2.31
N ALA A 169 -12.69 -1.66 3.22
CA ALA A 169 -13.08 -0.26 3.36
C ALA A 169 -12.73 0.57 2.12
N THR A 170 -11.56 0.32 1.52
CA THR A 170 -11.14 0.90 0.23
C THR A 170 -12.15 0.56 -0.86
N GLY A 171 -12.52 -0.72 -0.98
CA GLY A 171 -13.48 -1.20 -1.98
C GLY A 171 -14.89 -0.63 -1.79
N ILE A 172 -15.39 -0.58 -0.54
CA ILE A 172 -16.68 0.04 -0.22
C ILE A 172 -16.67 1.52 -0.61
N GLY A 173 -15.63 2.28 -0.25
CA GLY A 173 -15.52 3.69 -0.63
C GLY A 173 -15.56 3.91 -2.14
N GLY A 174 -14.86 3.05 -2.90
CA GLY A 174 -14.89 3.08 -4.36
C GLY A 174 -16.27 2.73 -4.92
N LEU A 175 -16.87 1.63 -4.47
CA LEU A 175 -18.20 1.20 -4.91
C LEU A 175 -19.27 2.26 -4.61
N THR A 176 -19.27 2.83 -3.41
CA THR A 176 -20.21 3.89 -3.04
C THR A 176 -20.07 5.09 -3.96
N MET A 177 -18.84 5.52 -4.29
CA MET A 177 -18.64 6.66 -5.18
C MET A 177 -19.09 6.38 -6.61
N GLN A 178 -18.84 5.20 -7.16
CA GLN A 178 -19.31 4.89 -8.52
C GLN A 178 -20.82 4.71 -8.60
N ALA A 179 -21.42 4.03 -7.62
CA ALA A 179 -22.85 3.77 -7.61
C ALA A 179 -23.68 5.03 -7.31
N VAL A 180 -23.23 5.86 -6.38
CA VAL A 180 -24.00 7.02 -5.87
C VAL A 180 -23.48 8.34 -6.40
N GLY A 181 -22.19 8.46 -6.69
CA GLY A 181 -21.55 9.72 -7.09
C GLY A 181 -22.13 10.32 -8.37
N GLY A 182 -22.47 9.48 -9.37
CA GLY A 182 -23.12 9.95 -10.60
C GLY A 182 -24.50 10.57 -10.35
N VAL A 183 -25.31 9.95 -9.48
CA VAL A 183 -26.64 10.46 -9.07
C VAL A 183 -26.50 11.78 -8.31
N VAL A 184 -25.52 11.87 -7.41
CA VAL A 184 -25.24 13.08 -6.63
C VAL A 184 -24.82 14.24 -7.53
N ILE A 185 -23.93 13.98 -8.51
CA ILE A 185 -23.55 14.97 -9.52
C ILE A 185 -24.77 15.45 -10.31
N GLU A 186 -25.64 14.53 -10.74
CA GLU A 186 -26.78 14.85 -11.60
C GLU A 186 -27.80 15.78 -10.90
N HIS A 187 -28.05 15.57 -9.60
CA HIS A 187 -29.07 16.33 -8.87
C HIS A 187 -28.53 17.56 -8.14
N PHE A 188 -27.29 17.50 -7.63
CA PHE A 188 -26.72 18.54 -6.76
C PHE A 188 -25.45 19.19 -7.34
N GLY A 189 -25.04 18.82 -8.55
CA GLY A 189 -23.83 19.30 -9.20
C GLY A 189 -22.55 18.70 -8.63
N TRP A 190 -21.42 18.88 -9.33
CA TRP A 190 -20.15 18.23 -8.96
C TRP A 190 -19.57 18.67 -7.60
N ARG A 191 -19.84 19.91 -7.17
CA ARG A 191 -19.37 20.44 -5.88
C ARG A 191 -19.91 19.65 -4.68
N SER A 192 -21.08 19.04 -4.84
CA SER A 192 -21.71 18.22 -3.81
C SER A 192 -20.94 16.92 -3.51
N LEU A 193 -19.98 16.52 -4.35
CA LEU A 193 -19.07 15.41 -4.03
C LEU A 193 -17.97 15.84 -3.06
N CYS A 194 -17.44 17.05 -3.22
CA CYS A 194 -16.31 17.56 -2.42
C CYS A 194 -16.71 17.85 -0.97
N LEU A 195 -17.94 18.35 -0.75
CA LEU A 195 -18.39 18.77 0.58
C LEU A 195 -18.48 17.59 1.59
N PRO A 196 -19.17 16.46 1.30
CA PRO A 196 -19.19 15.31 2.20
C PRO A 196 -17.81 14.69 2.45
N ILE A 197 -16.95 14.70 1.43
CA ILE A 197 -15.55 14.23 1.55
C ILE A 197 -14.80 15.10 2.57
N GLY A 198 -14.88 16.43 2.45
CA GLY A 198 -14.26 17.36 3.39
C GLY A 198 -14.83 17.26 4.80
N MET A 199 -16.15 17.14 4.93
CA MET A 199 -16.82 16.98 6.22
C MET A 199 -16.44 15.65 6.90
N THR A 200 -16.33 14.56 6.14
CA THR A 200 -15.89 13.27 6.67
C THR A 200 -14.45 13.33 7.15
N ALA A 201 -13.56 13.98 6.39
CA ALA A 201 -12.17 14.21 6.81
C ALA A 201 -12.10 14.99 8.13
N LEU A 202 -12.91 16.05 8.26
CA LEU A 202 -12.98 16.86 9.49
C LEU A 202 -13.53 16.05 10.67
N ALA A 203 -14.59 15.27 10.46
CA ALA A 203 -15.15 14.39 11.50
C ALA A 203 -14.12 13.37 11.98
N VAL A 204 -13.36 12.75 11.06
CA VAL A 204 -12.29 11.83 11.41
C VAL A 204 -11.15 12.55 12.14
N LEU A 205 -10.80 13.78 11.73
CA LEU A 205 -9.80 14.60 12.42
C LEU A 205 -10.14 14.81 13.90
N LEU A 206 -11.41 15.09 14.20
CA LEU A 206 -11.91 15.25 15.58
C LEU A 206 -11.83 13.95 16.40
N LEU A 207 -11.75 12.79 15.76
CA LEU A 207 -11.56 11.49 16.42
C LEU A 207 -10.08 11.14 16.64
N VAL A 208 -9.14 11.79 15.94
CA VAL A 208 -7.69 11.53 16.07
C VAL A 208 -7.20 11.71 17.51
N PRO A 209 -7.69 12.69 18.31
CA PRO A 209 -7.31 12.82 19.70
C PRO A 209 -7.56 11.58 20.58
N LEU A 210 -8.54 10.75 20.20
CA LEU A 210 -8.94 9.53 20.91
C LEU A 210 -8.04 8.33 20.57
N LEU A 211 -7.20 8.44 19.54
CA LEU A 211 -6.29 7.37 19.14
C LEU A 211 -5.11 7.25 20.12
N PRO A 212 -4.54 6.04 20.32
CA PRO A 212 -3.35 5.87 21.14
C PRO A 212 -2.22 6.80 20.70
N ARG A 213 -1.48 7.38 21.66
CA ARG A 213 -0.27 8.16 21.35
C ARG A 213 0.78 7.21 20.76
N SER A 214 1.11 7.40 19.48
CA SER A 214 2.27 6.76 18.85
C SER A 214 3.51 7.57 19.21
N ARG A 215 4.36 7.06 20.13
CA ARG A 215 5.69 7.65 20.32
C ARG A 215 6.55 7.32 19.10
N ALA A 216 7.43 8.26 18.73
CA ALA A 216 8.48 8.01 17.75
C ALA A 216 9.35 6.85 18.24
N GLU A 217 9.52 5.81 17.41
CA GLU A 217 10.44 4.73 17.72
C GLU A 217 11.82 5.08 17.17
N HIS A 218 12.76 5.35 18.07
CA HIS A 218 14.17 5.64 17.77
C HIS A 218 14.43 6.85 16.85
N ARG A 219 15.68 7.33 16.84
CA ARG A 219 16.14 8.43 15.99
C ARG A 219 16.24 7.96 14.54
N VAL A 220 15.09 7.78 13.86
CA VAL A 220 15.07 7.59 12.41
C VAL A 220 15.63 8.85 11.76
N HIS A 221 16.75 8.71 11.05
CA HIS A 221 17.34 9.80 10.28
C HIS A 221 16.45 10.08 9.07
N LEU A 222 15.88 11.28 8.99
CA LEU A 222 15.19 11.72 7.78
C LEU A 222 16.23 12.02 6.71
N ASP A 223 16.19 11.27 5.61
CA ASP A 223 16.92 11.66 4.41
C ASP A 223 16.14 12.77 3.67
N LEU A 224 16.22 13.99 4.20
CA LEU A 224 15.54 15.17 3.61
C LEU A 224 15.89 15.34 2.13
N ILE A 225 17.15 15.10 1.77
CA ILE A 225 17.62 15.17 0.38
C ILE A 225 16.97 14.07 -0.46
N GLY A 226 16.94 12.82 0.03
CA GLY A 226 16.29 11.71 -0.67
C GLY A 226 14.79 11.93 -0.85
N MET A 227 14.11 12.48 0.16
CA MET A 227 12.69 12.83 0.09
C MET A 227 12.44 13.95 -0.92
N ALA A 228 13.21 15.05 -0.85
CA ALA A 228 13.08 16.15 -1.79
C ALA A 228 13.33 15.69 -3.24
N LEU A 229 14.35 14.85 -3.45
CA LEU A 229 14.69 14.29 -4.75
C LEU A 229 13.59 13.37 -5.28
N MET A 230 13.01 12.51 -4.44
CA MET A 230 11.90 11.65 -4.85
C MET A 230 10.69 12.48 -5.24
N THR A 231 10.32 13.44 -4.40
CA THR A 231 9.16 14.29 -4.63
C THR A 231 9.33 15.12 -5.91
N SER A 232 10.51 15.72 -6.12
CA SER A 232 10.80 16.50 -7.33
C SER A 232 10.82 15.64 -8.59
N THR A 233 11.37 14.42 -8.51
CA THR A 233 11.44 13.50 -9.66
C THR A 233 10.04 13.07 -10.10
N VAL A 234 9.20 12.65 -9.18
CA VAL A 234 7.83 12.20 -9.49
C VAL A 234 6.97 13.37 -9.98
N ALA A 235 7.08 14.55 -9.34
CA ALA A 235 6.35 15.74 -9.77
C ALA A 235 6.78 16.19 -11.18
N ALA A 236 8.08 16.23 -11.47
CA ALA A 236 8.60 16.57 -12.79
C ALA A 236 8.14 15.57 -13.85
N LEU A 237 8.15 14.27 -13.52
CA LEU A 237 7.71 13.23 -14.45
C LEU A 237 6.23 13.36 -14.80
N VAL A 238 5.36 13.59 -13.81
CA VAL A 238 3.92 13.75 -14.08
C VAL A 238 3.63 15.05 -14.82
N LEU A 239 4.32 16.15 -14.49
CA LEU A 239 4.21 17.41 -15.23
C LEU A 239 4.68 17.26 -16.68
N LEU A 240 5.79 16.56 -16.90
CA LEU A 240 6.30 16.27 -18.25
C LEU A 240 5.26 15.50 -19.07
N ILE A 241 4.68 14.44 -18.51
CA ILE A 241 3.70 13.61 -19.22
C ILE A 241 2.41 14.40 -19.49
N THR A 242 1.92 15.16 -18.51
CA THR A 242 0.61 15.82 -18.61
C THR A 242 0.69 17.10 -19.45
N CYS A 243 1.72 17.92 -19.24
CA CYS A 243 1.85 19.24 -19.88
C CYS A 243 2.83 19.29 -21.04
N GLY A 244 3.74 18.30 -21.18
CA GLY A 244 4.83 18.36 -22.15
C GLY A 244 4.35 18.52 -23.59
N SER A 245 3.25 17.85 -23.96
CA SER A 245 2.65 18.00 -25.29
C SER A 245 2.06 19.39 -25.53
N ASN A 246 1.52 20.04 -24.49
CA ASN A 246 0.90 21.36 -24.61
C ASN A 246 1.93 22.50 -24.57
N TRP A 247 3.01 22.34 -23.79
CA TRP A 247 4.12 23.29 -23.76
C TRP A 247 4.98 23.23 -25.02
N GLY A 248 4.92 22.12 -25.76
CA GLY A 248 5.81 21.82 -26.86
C GLY A 248 7.07 21.10 -26.37
N TRP A 249 7.53 20.12 -27.14
CA TRP A 249 8.65 19.25 -26.76
C TRP A 249 9.99 19.99 -26.63
N THR A 250 10.14 21.12 -27.34
CA THR A 250 11.33 21.97 -27.34
C THR A 250 11.26 23.12 -26.34
N SER A 251 10.15 23.29 -25.62
CA SER A 251 9.99 24.38 -24.66
C SER A 251 10.92 24.21 -23.45
N PRO A 252 11.48 25.31 -22.91
CA PRO A 252 12.31 25.28 -21.71
C PRO A 252 11.66 24.52 -20.55
N SER A 253 10.34 24.65 -20.37
CA SER A 253 9.59 23.96 -19.32
C SER A 253 9.64 22.43 -19.46
N THR A 254 9.50 21.93 -20.69
CA THR A 254 9.56 20.49 -21.00
C THR A 254 10.98 19.96 -20.82
N VAL A 255 11.99 20.70 -21.30
CA VAL A 255 13.39 20.32 -21.14
C VAL A 255 13.81 20.28 -19.67
N ILE A 256 13.37 21.26 -18.86
CA ILE A 256 13.59 21.25 -17.41
C ILE A 256 12.92 20.04 -16.76
N ALA A 257 11.68 19.73 -17.13
CA ALA A 257 10.97 18.58 -16.58
C ALA A 257 11.65 17.24 -16.95
N ILE A 258 12.16 17.11 -18.18
CA ILE A 258 12.98 15.97 -18.62
C ILE A 258 14.27 15.87 -17.80
N ALA A 259 15.01 16.98 -17.69
CA ALA A 259 16.28 17.03 -16.99
C ALA A 259 16.11 16.68 -15.50
N VAL A 260 15.11 17.25 -14.83
CA VAL A 260 14.81 16.95 -13.41
C VAL A 260 14.39 15.49 -13.23
N SER A 261 13.59 14.95 -14.15
CA SER A 261 13.15 13.55 -14.08
C SER A 261 14.31 12.57 -14.27
N LEU A 262 15.16 12.77 -15.29
CA LEU A 262 16.29 11.91 -15.59
C LEU A 262 17.39 12.03 -14.51
N ALA A 263 17.79 13.26 -14.18
CA ALA A 263 18.81 13.51 -13.16
C ALA A 263 18.33 13.05 -11.79
N GLY A 264 17.07 13.33 -11.44
CA GLY A 264 16.46 12.90 -10.18
C GLY A 264 16.43 11.39 -10.03
N THR A 265 16.04 10.67 -11.09
CA THR A 265 16.06 9.19 -11.12
C THR A 265 17.49 8.66 -10.98
N GLY A 266 18.44 9.18 -11.76
CA GLY A 266 19.84 8.75 -11.71
C GLY A 266 20.50 8.99 -10.35
N LEU A 267 20.27 10.17 -9.77
CA LEU A 267 20.74 10.52 -8.43
C LEU A 267 20.12 9.63 -7.36
N MET A 268 18.83 9.30 -7.47
CA MET A 268 18.15 8.46 -6.50
C MET A 268 18.66 7.02 -6.54
N VAL A 269 18.86 6.46 -7.75
CA VAL A 269 19.47 5.13 -7.93
C VAL A 269 20.90 5.12 -7.38
N SER A 270 21.71 6.14 -7.70
CA SER A 270 23.08 6.28 -7.20
C SER A 270 23.12 6.36 -5.67
N ARG A 271 22.25 7.17 -5.06
CA ARG A 271 22.18 7.36 -3.62
C ARG A 271 21.71 6.10 -2.89
N SER A 272 20.72 5.39 -3.44
CA SER A 272 20.22 4.13 -2.90
C SER A 272 21.29 3.03 -2.91
N ARG A 273 22.17 3.03 -3.93
CA ARG A 273 23.32 2.11 -3.98
C ARG A 273 24.43 2.46 -2.99
N ARG A 274 24.67 3.75 -2.73
CA ARG A 274 25.79 4.23 -1.89
C ARG A 274 25.49 4.29 -0.40
N ARG A 275 24.22 4.38 0.01
CA ARG A 275 23.83 4.51 1.43
C ARG A 275 22.70 3.55 1.80
N PRO A 276 23.01 2.29 2.19
CA PRO A 276 22.03 1.34 2.72
C PRO A 276 21.33 1.93 3.96
N GLY A 277 20.00 1.84 4.07
CA GLY A 277 19.24 2.34 5.24
C GLY A 277 18.43 3.64 5.03
N ARG A 278 18.16 4.06 3.78
CA ARG A 278 17.48 5.33 3.46
C ARG A 278 16.47 5.14 2.34
N VAL A 279 15.28 5.75 2.46
CA VAL A 279 14.12 5.89 1.51
C VAL A 279 13.76 4.66 0.65
N LEU A 280 14.71 4.10 -0.10
CA LEU A 280 14.65 2.82 -0.79
C LEU A 280 15.59 1.85 -0.07
N ASP A 281 15.09 1.12 0.92
CA ASP A 281 15.91 0.15 1.64
C ASP A 281 16.35 -0.99 0.70
N GLY A 282 17.63 -0.98 0.34
CA GLY A 282 18.28 -1.98 -0.51
C GLY A 282 18.05 -3.44 -0.10
N PRO A 283 17.89 -3.80 1.20
CA PRO A 283 17.56 -5.16 1.60
C PRO A 283 16.22 -5.69 1.05
N LEU A 284 15.18 -4.86 0.97
CA LEU A 284 13.86 -5.27 0.44
C LEU A 284 13.95 -5.67 -1.03
N TRP A 285 14.73 -4.92 -1.82
CA TRP A 285 14.93 -5.20 -3.25
C TRP A 285 15.71 -6.49 -3.52
N ARG A 286 16.41 -7.02 -2.51
CA ARG A 286 17.09 -8.32 -2.57
C ARG A 286 16.18 -9.48 -2.20
N CYS A 287 15.03 -9.23 -1.55
CA CYS A 287 14.09 -10.28 -1.19
C CYS A 287 13.45 -10.91 -2.44
N PRO A 288 13.43 -12.25 -2.54
CA PRO A 288 12.84 -12.93 -3.69
C PRO A 288 11.35 -12.58 -3.81
N GLY A 289 10.93 -12.15 -5.01
CA GLY A 289 9.54 -11.78 -5.30
C GLY A 289 9.18 -10.33 -5.01
N PHE A 290 9.95 -9.59 -4.21
CA PHE A 290 9.68 -8.17 -3.89
C PHE A 290 9.61 -7.29 -5.14
N GLY A 291 10.66 -7.33 -5.97
CA GLY A 291 10.70 -6.55 -7.21
C GLY A 291 9.58 -6.90 -8.18
N TRP A 292 9.18 -8.19 -8.24
CA TRP A 292 8.06 -8.63 -9.08
C TRP A 292 6.71 -8.09 -8.55
N GLY A 293 6.50 -8.12 -7.23
CA GLY A 293 5.29 -7.56 -6.60
C GLY A 293 5.18 -6.05 -6.80
N ALA A 294 6.30 -5.32 -6.69
CA ALA A 294 6.36 -3.89 -6.95
C ALA A 294 6.06 -3.56 -8.43
N TRP A 295 6.69 -4.28 -9.36
CA TRP A 295 6.48 -4.09 -10.80
C TRP A 295 5.05 -4.42 -11.25
N SER A 296 4.52 -5.56 -10.83
CA SER A 296 3.13 -5.94 -11.12
C SER A 296 2.13 -4.97 -10.50
N SER A 297 2.40 -4.43 -9.31
CA SER A 297 1.55 -3.40 -8.68
C SER A 297 1.59 -2.07 -9.43
N LEU A 298 2.76 -1.66 -9.95
CA LEU A 298 2.89 -0.47 -10.79
C LEU A 298 2.09 -0.61 -12.08
N LEU A 299 2.23 -1.74 -12.77
CA LEU A 299 1.48 -2.01 -14.00
C LEU A 299 -0.02 -2.12 -13.76
N TYR A 300 -0.44 -2.76 -12.66
CA TYR A 300 -1.84 -2.75 -12.24
C TYR A 300 -2.35 -1.32 -12.05
N GLY A 301 -1.63 -0.48 -11.31
CA GLY A 301 -2.01 0.92 -11.09
C GLY A 301 -2.12 1.68 -12.40
N LEU A 302 -1.14 1.52 -13.30
CA LEU A 302 -1.11 2.15 -14.61
C LEU A 302 -2.33 1.81 -15.45
N VAL A 303 -2.70 0.54 -15.54
CA VAL A 303 -3.83 0.11 -16.39
C VAL A 303 -5.17 0.40 -15.71
N ALA A 304 -5.35 -0.04 -14.47
CA ALA A 304 -6.65 0.00 -13.80
C ALA A 304 -7.15 1.46 -13.63
N TYR A 305 -6.29 2.38 -13.21
CA TYR A 305 -6.69 3.77 -13.05
C TYR A 305 -6.89 4.50 -14.38
N THR A 306 -6.15 4.11 -15.43
CA THR A 306 -6.40 4.62 -16.78
C THR A 306 -7.82 4.29 -17.23
N ILE A 307 -8.25 3.04 -17.06
CA ILE A 307 -9.60 2.61 -17.41
C ILE A 307 -10.65 3.34 -16.55
N LEU A 308 -10.37 3.55 -15.26
CA LEU A 308 -11.28 4.27 -14.35
C LEU A 308 -11.43 5.76 -14.68
N VAL A 309 -10.42 6.38 -15.32
CA VAL A 309 -10.45 7.78 -15.77
C VAL A 309 -11.07 7.92 -17.15
N VAL A 310 -10.68 7.05 -18.09
CA VAL A 310 -11.16 7.12 -19.49
C VAL A 310 -12.59 6.61 -19.61
N GLY A 311 -12.98 5.57 -18.86
CA GLY A 311 -14.31 4.96 -18.93
C GLY A 311 -15.47 5.96 -18.80
N PRO A 312 -15.54 6.78 -17.73
CA PRO A 312 -16.58 7.79 -17.58
C PRO A 312 -16.62 8.81 -18.73
N MET A 313 -15.44 9.19 -19.26
CA MET A 313 -15.33 10.16 -20.35
C MET A 313 -15.94 9.62 -21.65
N VAL A 314 -15.66 8.36 -21.99
CA VAL A 314 -16.25 7.68 -23.17
C VAL A 314 -17.76 7.56 -23.05
N LEU A 315 -18.25 7.13 -21.88
CA LEU A 315 -19.69 6.98 -21.66
C LEU A 315 -20.41 8.33 -21.76
N ARG A 316 -19.75 9.41 -21.32
CA ARG A 316 -20.28 10.77 -21.41
C ARG A 316 -20.31 11.29 -22.84
N GLU A 317 -19.26 11.06 -23.62
CA GLU A 317 -19.21 11.39 -25.05
C GLU A 317 -20.24 10.60 -25.87
N ALA A 318 -20.56 9.37 -25.44
CA ALA A 318 -21.66 8.58 -26.00
C ALA A 318 -23.07 9.09 -25.61
N GLY A 319 -23.17 10.20 -24.89
CA GLY A 319 -24.44 10.84 -24.52
C GLY A 319 -25.08 10.31 -23.23
N MET A 320 -24.41 9.45 -22.46
CA MET A 320 -24.97 8.95 -21.20
C MET A 320 -25.02 10.02 -20.11
N SER A 321 -26.05 9.96 -19.26
CA SER A 321 -26.13 10.77 -18.04
C SER A 321 -25.00 10.41 -17.06
N PRO A 322 -24.61 11.31 -16.13
CA PRO A 322 -23.56 11.02 -15.15
C PRO A 322 -23.94 9.86 -14.23
N SER A 323 -25.23 9.73 -13.89
CA SER A 323 -25.80 8.60 -13.14
C SER A 323 -25.69 7.30 -13.92
N GLY A 324 -26.05 7.31 -15.21
CA GLY A 324 -25.93 6.15 -16.08
C GLY A 324 -24.48 5.67 -16.20
N ALA A 325 -23.53 6.59 -16.41
CA ALA A 325 -22.11 6.24 -16.48
C ALA A 325 -21.57 5.64 -15.18
N GLY A 326 -21.96 6.20 -14.02
CA GLY A 326 -21.60 5.66 -12.71
C GLY A 326 -22.18 4.26 -12.47
N LEU A 327 -23.45 4.06 -12.80
CA LEU A 327 -24.14 2.76 -12.65
C LEU A 327 -23.56 1.68 -13.56
N VAL A 328 -23.17 2.02 -14.80
CA VAL A 328 -22.50 1.08 -15.70
C VAL A 328 -21.16 0.63 -15.15
N LEU A 329 -20.39 1.53 -14.53
CA LEU A 329 -19.07 1.21 -13.97
C LEU A 329 -19.13 0.54 -12.59
N ALA A 330 -20.22 0.73 -11.83
CA ALA A 330 -20.36 0.18 -10.49
C ALA A 330 -20.16 -1.36 -10.39
N PRO A 331 -20.68 -2.20 -11.31
CA PRO A 331 -20.40 -3.64 -11.36
C PRO A 331 -18.91 -3.98 -11.38
N MET A 332 -18.09 -3.18 -12.08
CA MET A 332 -16.64 -3.37 -12.13
C MET A 332 -16.02 -3.20 -10.72
N SER A 333 -16.35 -2.12 -10.02
CA SER A 333 -15.83 -1.89 -8.66
C SER A 333 -16.38 -2.89 -7.64
N ALA A 334 -17.64 -3.32 -7.80
CA ALA A 334 -18.21 -4.37 -6.99
C ALA A 334 -17.42 -5.68 -7.16
N ALA A 335 -17.15 -6.08 -8.40
CA ALA A 335 -16.35 -7.25 -8.72
C ALA A 335 -14.92 -7.15 -8.16
N VAL A 336 -14.22 -6.01 -8.34
CA VAL A 336 -12.89 -5.78 -7.74
C VAL A 336 -12.93 -5.98 -6.23
N THR A 337 -13.91 -5.40 -5.55
CA THR A 337 -14.03 -5.42 -4.10
C THR A 337 -14.31 -6.83 -3.57
N MET A 338 -15.25 -7.53 -4.19
CA MET A 338 -15.61 -8.90 -3.80
C MET A 338 -14.46 -9.87 -4.06
N ILE A 339 -13.85 -9.80 -5.25
CA ILE A 339 -12.80 -10.74 -5.65
C ILE A 339 -11.49 -10.48 -4.91
N ASN A 340 -11.13 -9.24 -4.60
CA ASN A 340 -9.95 -8.92 -3.77
C ASN A 340 -9.99 -9.66 -2.42
N SER A 341 -11.17 -9.73 -1.79
CA SER A 341 -11.35 -10.46 -0.52
C SER A 341 -11.13 -11.98 -0.66
N LEU A 342 -11.45 -12.57 -1.82
CA LEU A 342 -11.27 -13.99 -2.11
C LEU A 342 -9.88 -14.31 -2.69
N ALA A 343 -9.22 -13.34 -3.32
CA ALA A 343 -7.98 -13.51 -4.08
C ALA A 343 -6.82 -14.01 -3.21
N ALA A 344 -6.81 -13.71 -1.92
CA ALA A 344 -5.84 -14.25 -0.98
C ALA A 344 -5.93 -15.79 -0.87
N ARG A 345 -7.14 -16.36 -0.96
CA ARG A 345 -7.31 -17.83 -0.95
C ARG A 345 -6.78 -18.42 -2.26
N LEU A 346 -7.16 -17.82 -3.39
CA LEU A 346 -6.72 -18.25 -4.71
C LEU A 346 -5.19 -18.24 -4.84
N THR A 347 -4.55 -17.16 -4.37
CA THR A 347 -3.09 -16.97 -4.40
C THR A 347 -2.35 -18.01 -3.55
N ARG A 348 -2.94 -18.48 -2.45
CA ARG A 348 -2.34 -19.55 -1.63
C ARG A 348 -2.33 -20.91 -2.34
N HIS A 349 -3.36 -21.20 -3.13
CA HIS A 349 -3.46 -22.50 -3.83
C HIS A 349 -2.70 -22.53 -5.15
N LEU A 350 -2.79 -21.45 -5.96
CA LEU A 350 -2.14 -21.38 -7.27
C LEU A 350 -0.68 -20.91 -7.20
N GLY A 351 -0.29 -20.28 -6.11
CA GLY A 351 0.96 -19.52 -6.03
C GLY A 351 0.82 -18.13 -6.66
N THR A 352 1.79 -17.25 -6.36
CA THR A 352 1.71 -15.83 -6.69
C THR A 352 1.83 -15.52 -8.17
N SER A 353 2.76 -16.17 -8.89
CA SER A 353 2.95 -15.93 -10.33
C SER A 353 1.73 -16.36 -11.15
N TRP A 354 1.12 -17.51 -10.83
CA TRP A 354 -0.10 -17.99 -11.48
C TRP A 354 -1.32 -17.12 -11.16
N ALA A 355 -1.44 -16.62 -9.93
CA ALA A 355 -2.52 -15.70 -9.58
C ALA A 355 -2.38 -14.36 -10.33
N VAL A 356 -1.17 -13.82 -10.47
CA VAL A 356 -0.92 -12.62 -11.30
C VAL A 356 -1.26 -12.88 -12.76
N TYR A 357 -0.86 -14.05 -13.31
CA TYR A 357 -1.23 -14.46 -14.67
C TYR A 357 -2.74 -14.55 -14.86
N ALA A 358 -3.44 -15.27 -13.99
CA ALA A 358 -4.89 -15.45 -14.07
C ALA A 358 -5.64 -14.12 -13.97
N GLY A 359 -5.24 -13.24 -13.04
CA GLY A 359 -5.82 -11.91 -12.89
C GLY A 359 -5.60 -11.04 -14.13
N ALA A 360 -4.37 -11.01 -14.67
CA ALA A 360 -4.05 -10.27 -15.89
C ALA A 360 -4.82 -10.82 -17.10
N LEU A 361 -4.84 -12.14 -17.31
CA LEU A 361 -5.58 -12.76 -18.40
C LEU A 361 -7.07 -12.45 -18.33
N LEU A 362 -7.67 -12.56 -17.14
CA LEU A 362 -9.08 -12.26 -16.94
C LEU A 362 -9.39 -10.77 -17.21
N SER A 363 -8.51 -9.86 -16.79
CA SER A 363 -8.64 -8.43 -17.13
C SER A 363 -8.51 -8.18 -18.63
N ALA A 364 -7.60 -8.87 -19.33
CA ALA A 364 -7.46 -8.75 -20.78
C ALA A 364 -8.70 -9.30 -21.52
N ILE A 365 -9.26 -10.43 -21.07
CA ILE A 365 -10.51 -10.98 -21.61
C ILE A 365 -11.65 -9.97 -21.41
N GLY A 366 -11.81 -9.41 -20.21
CA GLY A 366 -12.83 -8.40 -19.96
C GLY A 366 -12.68 -7.16 -20.85
N CYS A 367 -11.45 -6.69 -21.06
CA CYS A 367 -11.17 -5.61 -22.01
C CYS A 367 -11.55 -5.98 -23.45
N LEU A 368 -11.15 -7.18 -23.91
CA LEU A 368 -11.47 -7.68 -25.24
C LEU A 368 -12.98 -7.83 -25.45
N THR A 369 -13.70 -8.39 -24.48
CA THR A 369 -15.17 -8.51 -24.51
C THR A 369 -15.82 -7.13 -24.59
N LEU A 370 -15.30 -6.13 -23.86
CA LEU A 370 -15.81 -4.76 -23.92
C LEU A 370 -15.63 -4.14 -25.31
N VAL A 371 -14.49 -4.40 -25.97
CA VAL A 371 -14.22 -3.93 -27.33
C VAL A 371 -15.13 -4.62 -28.35
N ILE A 372 -15.33 -5.94 -28.25
CA ILE A 372 -16.13 -6.73 -29.21
C ILE A 372 -17.64 -6.49 -29.03
N SER A 373 -18.14 -6.59 -27.81
CA SER A 373 -19.57 -6.51 -27.51
C SER A 373 -20.10 -5.07 -27.50
N GLY A 374 -19.22 -4.08 -27.59
CA GLY A 374 -19.53 -2.67 -27.39
C GLY A 374 -20.20 -2.43 -26.03
N MET A 375 -20.91 -1.30 -25.92
CA MET A 375 -21.66 -0.94 -24.71
C MET A 375 -23.05 -1.61 -24.64
N SER A 376 -23.20 -2.82 -25.22
CA SER A 376 -24.46 -3.57 -25.09
C SER A 376 -24.78 -3.80 -23.60
N PRO A 377 -26.05 -3.67 -23.15
CA PRO A 377 -26.37 -3.67 -21.71
C PRO A 377 -25.87 -4.93 -20.97
N LEU A 378 -26.07 -6.10 -21.58
CA LEU A 378 -25.63 -7.39 -21.03
C LEU A 378 -24.13 -7.65 -21.28
N GLY A 379 -23.65 -7.43 -22.51
CA GLY A 379 -22.26 -7.72 -22.88
C GLY A 379 -21.27 -6.79 -22.20
N GLY A 380 -21.55 -5.49 -22.15
CA GLY A 380 -20.72 -4.49 -21.47
C GLY A 380 -20.67 -4.70 -19.95
N THR A 381 -21.81 -5.01 -19.32
CA THR A 381 -21.85 -5.32 -17.88
C THR A 381 -21.04 -6.58 -17.56
N ALA A 382 -21.20 -7.65 -18.35
CA ALA A 382 -20.42 -8.87 -18.19
C ALA A 382 -18.91 -8.61 -18.36
N ALA A 383 -18.54 -7.83 -19.38
CA ALA A 383 -17.15 -7.44 -19.63
C ALA A 383 -16.55 -6.66 -18.46
N LEU A 384 -17.30 -5.72 -17.88
CA LEU A 384 -16.89 -4.92 -16.72
C LEU A 384 -16.74 -5.78 -15.45
N ILE A 385 -17.63 -6.76 -15.24
CA ILE A 385 -17.53 -7.72 -14.12
C ILE A 385 -16.28 -8.60 -14.28
N ILE A 386 -16.07 -9.15 -15.48
CA ILE A 386 -14.89 -9.99 -15.79
C ILE A 386 -13.60 -9.18 -15.59
N MET A 387 -13.57 -7.96 -16.13
CA MET A 387 -12.41 -7.08 -15.99
C MET A 387 -12.15 -6.70 -14.52
N GLY A 388 -13.20 -6.39 -13.77
CA GLY A 388 -13.12 -6.08 -12.34
C GLY A 388 -12.66 -7.28 -11.51
N ALA A 389 -13.11 -8.48 -11.83
CA ALA A 389 -12.63 -9.71 -11.19
C ALA A 389 -11.13 -9.92 -11.43
N GLY A 390 -10.66 -9.73 -12.66
CA GLY A 390 -9.23 -9.82 -12.99
C GLY A 390 -8.39 -8.82 -12.20
N PHE A 391 -8.86 -7.57 -12.10
CA PHE A 391 -8.18 -6.53 -11.34
C PHE A 391 -8.15 -6.80 -9.83
N GLY A 392 -9.22 -7.37 -9.28
CA GLY A 392 -9.28 -7.81 -7.87
C GLY A 392 -8.28 -8.91 -7.55
N ILE A 393 -8.08 -9.88 -8.45
CA ILE A 393 -7.04 -10.90 -8.31
C ILE A 393 -5.66 -10.25 -8.41
N LEU A 394 -5.45 -9.44 -9.46
CA LEU A 394 -4.15 -8.87 -9.80
C LEU A 394 -3.59 -7.98 -8.69
N THR A 395 -4.40 -7.08 -8.13
CA THR A 395 -3.98 -6.17 -7.05
C THR A 395 -3.54 -6.94 -5.79
N THR A 396 -4.27 -8.00 -5.46
CA THR A 396 -4.01 -8.83 -4.28
C THR A 396 -2.78 -9.70 -4.48
N ALA A 397 -2.71 -10.39 -5.62
CA ALA A 397 -1.61 -11.28 -5.97
C ALA A 397 -0.28 -10.52 -6.08
N ALA A 398 -0.28 -9.31 -6.66
CA ALA A 398 0.87 -8.43 -6.72
C ALA A 398 1.37 -8.04 -5.32
N THR A 399 0.45 -7.70 -4.42
CA THR A 399 0.78 -7.35 -3.03
C THR A 399 1.34 -8.53 -2.25
N ILE A 400 0.72 -9.71 -2.37
CA ILE A 400 1.19 -10.94 -1.72
C ILE A 400 2.57 -11.30 -2.28
N SER A 401 2.75 -11.28 -3.59
CA SER A 401 4.03 -11.62 -4.22
C SER A 401 5.19 -10.78 -3.72
N GLY A 402 4.96 -9.50 -3.42
CA GLY A 402 6.01 -8.63 -2.93
C GLY A 402 6.26 -8.74 -1.42
N THR A 403 5.36 -9.37 -0.66
CA THR A 403 5.43 -9.38 0.82
C THR A 403 5.67 -10.74 1.43
N LEU A 404 5.47 -11.84 0.68
CA LEU A 404 5.60 -13.21 1.21
C LEU A 404 6.96 -13.53 1.83
N ALA A 405 8.06 -13.09 1.20
CA ALA A 405 9.42 -13.39 1.63
C ALA A 405 10.02 -12.32 2.56
N VAL A 406 9.21 -11.34 2.99
CA VAL A 406 9.69 -10.21 3.79
C VAL A 406 9.56 -10.52 5.28
N ASP A 407 10.59 -10.18 6.05
CA ASP A 407 10.58 -10.29 7.52
C ASP A 407 9.37 -9.55 8.11
N PRO A 408 8.64 -10.12 9.08
CA PRO A 408 7.50 -9.45 9.71
C PRO A 408 7.77 -8.03 10.25
N HIS A 409 8.99 -7.72 10.66
CA HIS A 409 9.38 -6.38 11.11
C HIS A 409 9.39 -5.35 9.97
N HIS A 410 9.69 -5.79 8.74
CA HIS A 410 9.71 -4.95 7.54
C HIS A 410 8.43 -5.07 6.69
N TYR A 411 7.44 -5.88 7.13
CA TYR A 411 6.19 -6.11 6.39
C TYR A 411 5.44 -4.81 6.08
N GLY A 412 5.36 -3.88 7.04
CA GLY A 412 4.71 -2.59 6.84
C GLY A 412 5.41 -1.72 5.78
N GLU A 413 6.74 -1.77 5.73
CA GLU A 413 7.53 -1.06 4.73
C GLU A 413 7.37 -1.67 3.33
N ALA A 414 7.33 -3.01 3.25
CA ALA A 414 7.09 -3.70 1.99
C ALA A 414 5.70 -3.37 1.41
N VAL A 415 4.64 -3.47 2.23
CA VAL A 415 3.29 -3.09 1.81
C VAL A 415 3.22 -1.62 1.38
N GLY A 416 3.88 -0.73 2.13
CA GLY A 416 3.96 0.69 1.79
C GLY A 416 4.65 0.95 0.45
N THR A 417 5.76 0.27 0.18
CA THR A 417 6.51 0.41 -1.07
C THR A 417 5.72 -0.13 -2.27
N ILE A 418 5.06 -1.28 -2.12
CA ILE A 418 4.19 -1.84 -3.16
C ILE A 418 3.01 -0.91 -3.46
N THR A 419 2.41 -0.33 -2.41
CA THR A 419 1.33 0.64 -2.54
C THR A 419 1.81 1.92 -3.22
N THR A 420 3.04 2.37 -2.94
CA THR A 420 3.67 3.50 -3.63
C THR A 420 3.84 3.20 -5.12
N ALA A 421 4.38 2.02 -5.47
CA ALA A 421 4.55 1.60 -6.86
C ALA A 421 3.21 1.62 -7.62
N ARG A 422 2.14 1.13 -6.98
CA ARG A 422 0.78 1.19 -7.50
C ARG A 422 0.29 2.60 -7.75
N ILE A 423 0.44 3.50 -6.78
CA ILE A 423 -0.05 4.89 -6.91
C ILE A 423 0.79 5.65 -7.94
N LEU A 424 2.08 5.36 -8.06
CA LEU A 424 2.91 5.90 -9.14
C LEU A 424 2.39 5.47 -10.51
N GLY A 425 2.06 4.19 -10.68
CA GLY A 425 1.37 3.71 -11.89
C GLY A 425 0.04 4.44 -12.12
N ALA A 426 -0.77 4.58 -11.06
CA ALA A 426 -2.05 5.27 -11.10
C ALA A 426 -1.94 6.75 -11.50
N ALA A 427 -0.81 7.41 -11.22
CA ALA A 427 -0.56 8.78 -11.68
C ALA A 427 -0.11 8.82 -13.15
N ILE A 428 0.78 7.91 -13.56
CA ILE A 428 1.38 7.88 -14.89
C ILE A 428 0.37 7.46 -15.96
N GLY A 429 -0.40 6.40 -15.73
CA GLY A 429 -1.30 5.81 -16.73
C GLY A 429 -2.35 6.80 -17.25
N PRO A 430 -3.22 7.36 -16.38
CA PRO A 430 -4.19 8.37 -16.76
C PRO A 430 -3.54 9.60 -17.40
N ALA A 431 -2.35 10.02 -16.96
CA ALA A 431 -1.65 11.16 -17.55
C ALA A 431 -1.27 10.88 -19.02
N ILE A 432 -0.74 9.70 -19.33
CA ILE A 432 -0.43 9.28 -20.71
C ILE A 432 -1.71 9.20 -21.54
N ALA A 433 -2.76 8.56 -21.00
CA ALA A 433 -4.02 8.38 -21.71
C ALA A 433 -4.69 9.72 -22.01
N LEU A 434 -4.78 10.62 -21.03
CA LEU A 434 -5.37 11.95 -21.22
C LEU A 434 -4.56 12.79 -22.20
N ALA A 435 -3.23 12.76 -22.12
CA ALA A 435 -2.36 13.43 -23.09
C ALA A 435 -2.57 12.90 -24.51
N TYR A 436 -2.78 11.59 -24.67
CA TYR A 436 -3.11 10.98 -25.96
C TYR A 436 -4.47 11.45 -26.49
N LEU A 437 -5.51 11.41 -25.64
CA LEU A 437 -6.88 11.80 -26.01
C LEU A 437 -6.98 13.28 -26.42
N THR A 438 -6.17 14.17 -25.81
CA THR A 438 -6.21 15.61 -26.09
C THR A 438 -5.40 16.04 -27.31
N ASN A 439 -4.34 15.33 -27.68
CA ASN A 439 -3.37 15.79 -28.69
C ASN A 439 -3.40 15.04 -30.02
N THR A 440 -4.25 14.02 -30.15
CA THR A 440 -4.38 13.25 -31.38
C THR A 440 -5.40 13.87 -32.34
N THR A 441 -5.11 13.83 -33.64
CA THR A 441 -6.01 14.25 -34.74
C THR A 441 -6.97 13.15 -35.19
N THR A 442 -6.89 11.96 -34.60
CA THR A 442 -7.78 10.83 -34.90
C THR A 442 -9.24 11.15 -34.55
N PRO A 443 -10.24 10.51 -35.19
CA PRO A 443 -11.65 10.73 -34.89
C PRO A 443 -11.96 10.53 -33.41
N ALA A 444 -12.76 11.41 -32.80
CA ALA A 444 -13.09 11.34 -31.36
C ALA A 444 -13.65 9.97 -30.93
N VAL A 445 -14.35 9.28 -31.83
CA VAL A 445 -14.95 7.96 -31.59
C VAL A 445 -13.91 6.85 -31.45
N THR A 446 -12.75 6.92 -32.12
CA THR A 446 -11.75 5.83 -32.11
C THR A 446 -10.69 5.98 -31.03
N ARG A 447 -10.40 7.21 -30.56
CA ARG A 447 -9.35 7.49 -29.56
C ARG A 447 -9.46 6.65 -28.29
N PRO A 448 -10.65 6.45 -27.69
CA PRO A 448 -10.73 5.71 -26.44
C PRO A 448 -10.49 4.21 -26.62
N TYR A 449 -10.86 3.64 -27.77
CA TYR A 449 -10.60 2.25 -28.10
C TYR A 449 -9.09 1.98 -28.24
N GLU A 450 -8.33 2.93 -28.80
CA GLU A 450 -6.86 2.83 -28.88
C GLU A 450 -6.20 2.80 -27.49
N VAL A 451 -6.71 3.61 -26.55
CA VAL A 451 -6.26 3.58 -25.15
C VAL A 451 -6.61 2.25 -24.48
N LEU A 452 -7.82 1.73 -24.70
CA LEU A 452 -8.25 0.42 -24.22
C LEU A 452 -7.37 -0.71 -24.78
N LEU A 453 -7.02 -0.66 -26.07
CA LEU A 453 -6.11 -1.61 -26.71
C LEU A 453 -4.70 -1.51 -26.12
N ALA A 454 -4.17 -0.30 -25.89
CA ALA A 454 -2.88 -0.11 -25.23
C ALA A 454 -2.88 -0.64 -23.78
N CYS A 455 -4.00 -0.48 -23.06
CA CYS A 455 -4.19 -1.10 -21.75
C CYS A 455 -4.20 -2.63 -21.87
N MET A 456 -4.92 -3.18 -22.85
CA MET A 456 -4.99 -4.62 -23.11
C MET A 456 -3.61 -5.21 -23.42
N THR A 457 -2.83 -4.59 -24.31
CA THR A 457 -1.48 -5.06 -24.65
C THR A 457 -0.57 -5.05 -23.44
N THR A 458 -0.63 -4.00 -22.62
CA THR A 458 0.14 -3.90 -21.36
C THR A 458 -0.23 -5.03 -20.38
N ILE A 459 -1.52 -5.34 -20.22
CA ILE A 459 -1.99 -6.44 -19.38
C ILE A 459 -1.54 -7.80 -19.94
N VAL A 460 -1.62 -8.01 -21.26
CA VAL A 460 -1.20 -9.26 -21.90
C VAL A 460 0.31 -9.46 -21.78
N LEU A 461 1.11 -8.40 -21.92
CA LEU A 461 2.56 -8.46 -21.66
C LEU A 461 2.86 -8.85 -20.20
N LEU A 462 2.12 -8.26 -19.25
CA LEU A 462 2.23 -8.63 -17.84
C LEU A 462 1.87 -10.11 -17.63
N ALA A 463 0.80 -10.61 -18.27
CA ALA A 463 0.41 -12.01 -18.22
C ALA A 463 1.53 -12.90 -18.80
N GLY A 464 2.10 -12.55 -19.95
CA GLY A 464 3.22 -13.29 -20.57
C GLY A 464 4.44 -13.36 -19.65
N CYS A 465 4.84 -12.24 -19.02
CA CYS A 465 5.91 -12.22 -18.04
C CYS A 465 5.60 -13.08 -16.79
N ALA A 466 4.35 -13.02 -16.30
CA ALA A 466 3.91 -13.81 -15.15
C ALA A 466 3.94 -15.32 -15.44
N LEU A 467 3.49 -15.72 -16.63
CA LEU A 467 3.51 -17.10 -17.12
C LEU A 467 4.94 -17.61 -17.26
N ALA A 468 5.81 -16.87 -17.95
CA ALA A 468 7.22 -17.24 -18.09
C ALA A 468 7.91 -17.43 -16.73
N ARG A 469 7.60 -16.57 -15.76
CA ARG A 469 8.11 -16.68 -14.39
C ARG A 469 7.54 -17.90 -13.66
N ALA A 470 6.26 -18.20 -13.84
CA ALA A 470 5.62 -19.36 -13.24
C ALA A 470 6.22 -20.67 -13.76
N ILE A 471 6.41 -20.78 -15.09
CA ILE A 471 7.03 -21.94 -15.73
C ILE A 471 8.48 -22.11 -15.27
N ARG A 472 9.28 -21.04 -15.23
CA ARG A 472 10.66 -21.10 -14.72
C ARG A 472 10.74 -21.56 -13.27
N LYS A 473 9.79 -21.14 -12.42
CA LYS A 473 9.74 -21.57 -11.02
C LYS A 473 9.43 -23.07 -10.90
N ASN A 474 8.42 -23.55 -11.62
CA ASN A 474 8.06 -24.97 -11.63
C ASN A 474 9.19 -25.84 -12.21
N HIS A 475 9.89 -25.37 -13.25
CA HIS A 475 11.05 -26.07 -13.78
C HIS A 475 12.18 -26.15 -12.77
N ALA A 476 12.50 -25.04 -12.08
CA ALA A 476 13.53 -25.03 -11.05
C ALA A 476 13.21 -25.99 -9.89
N GLU A 477 11.96 -25.98 -9.40
CA GLU A 477 11.50 -26.91 -8.36
C GLU A 477 11.58 -28.37 -8.83
N LYS A 478 11.13 -28.66 -10.06
CA LYS A 478 11.22 -30.02 -10.61
C LYS A 478 12.66 -30.50 -10.80
N THR A 479 13.57 -29.63 -11.23
CA THR A 479 15.00 -29.97 -11.35
C THR A 479 15.62 -30.22 -9.98
N GLU A 480 15.25 -29.44 -8.96
CA GLU A 480 15.73 -29.63 -7.59
C GLU A 480 15.22 -30.94 -6.99
N ASP A 481 13.94 -31.28 -7.22
CA ASP A 481 13.35 -32.58 -6.83
C ASP A 481 14.04 -33.75 -7.55
N GLU A 482 14.27 -33.64 -8.86
CA GLU A 482 14.92 -34.69 -9.66
C GLU A 482 16.39 -34.89 -9.25
N VAL A 483 17.12 -33.82 -8.93
CA VAL A 483 18.49 -33.89 -8.37
C VAL A 483 18.46 -34.51 -6.96
N THR A 484 17.46 -34.17 -6.15
CA THR A 484 17.29 -34.73 -4.80
C THR A 484 16.96 -36.23 -4.87
N ASP A 485 16.05 -36.64 -5.75
CA ASP A 485 15.70 -38.04 -5.99
C ASP A 485 16.89 -38.84 -6.54
N LEU A 486 17.68 -38.25 -7.45
CA LEU A 486 18.91 -38.88 -7.95
C LEU A 486 19.95 -39.02 -6.83
N ALA A 487 20.09 -38.00 -5.97
CA ALA A 487 20.98 -38.03 -4.82
C ALA A 487 20.54 -39.09 -3.79
N ILE A 488 19.23 -39.26 -3.57
CA ILE A 488 18.67 -40.32 -2.72
C ILE A 488 18.90 -41.70 -3.35
N ALA A 489 18.69 -41.85 -4.65
CA ALA A 489 18.86 -43.13 -5.36
C ALA A 489 20.32 -43.58 -5.45
N THR A 490 21.27 -42.66 -5.47
CA THR A 490 22.71 -42.93 -5.52
C THR A 490 23.40 -42.93 -4.15
N ALA A 491 22.68 -42.56 -3.08
CA ALA A 491 23.21 -42.54 -1.72
C ALA A 491 23.57 -43.95 -1.25
N ARG A 492 24.77 -44.10 -0.68
CA ARG A 492 25.20 -45.38 -0.09
C ARG A 492 24.34 -45.68 1.16
N PRO A 493 24.03 -46.96 1.45
CA PRO A 493 23.24 -47.35 2.63
C PRO A 493 23.81 -46.82 3.95
N GLU A 494 25.14 -46.73 4.05
CA GLU A 494 25.85 -46.22 5.23
C GLU A 494 25.61 -44.73 5.48
N ASP A 495 25.53 -43.92 4.41
CA ASP A 495 25.29 -42.48 4.50
C ASP A 495 23.83 -42.21 4.92
N ILE A 496 22.88 -43.01 4.41
CA ILE A 496 21.48 -42.96 4.82
C ILE A 496 21.32 -43.31 6.31
N ALA A 497 22.05 -44.33 6.80
CA ALA A 497 22.04 -44.71 8.21
C ALA A 497 22.60 -43.59 9.11
N ARG A 498 23.71 -42.95 8.73
CA ARG A 498 24.29 -41.81 9.44
C ARG A 498 23.34 -40.61 9.47
N LEU A 499 22.70 -40.30 8.34
CA LEU A 499 21.74 -39.19 8.25
C LEU A 499 20.50 -39.46 9.11
N ARG A 500 20.00 -40.71 9.11
CA ARG A 500 18.88 -41.13 9.96
C ARG A 500 19.22 -41.00 11.45
N GLU A 501 20.41 -41.43 11.85
CA GLU A 501 20.89 -41.23 13.23
C GLU A 501 21.01 -39.76 13.59
N ALA A 502 21.53 -38.92 12.68
CA ALA A 502 21.66 -37.49 12.91
C ALA A 502 20.28 -36.83 13.08
N LEU A 503 19.30 -37.18 12.23
CA LEU A 503 17.93 -36.69 12.32
C LEU A 503 17.23 -37.17 13.60
N LEU A 504 17.43 -38.43 14.01
CA LEU A 504 16.90 -38.95 15.28
C LEU A 504 17.52 -38.21 16.48
N ARG A 505 18.83 -37.94 16.46
CA ARG A 505 19.50 -37.12 17.49
C ARG A 505 18.95 -35.69 17.51
N GLN A 506 18.69 -35.10 16.35
CA GLN A 506 18.16 -33.75 16.24
C GLN A 506 16.70 -33.68 16.76
N ARG A 507 15.88 -34.68 16.40
CA ARG A 507 14.52 -34.82 16.93
C ARG A 507 14.50 -34.98 18.45
N ALA A 508 15.34 -35.86 19.00
CA ALA A 508 15.45 -36.03 20.45
C ALA A 508 15.86 -34.73 21.17
N ARG A 509 16.75 -33.93 20.57
CA ARG A 509 17.11 -32.59 21.09
C ARG A 509 15.92 -31.63 21.08
N PHE A 510 15.13 -31.61 20.02
CA PHE A 510 13.93 -30.76 19.95
C PHE A 510 12.86 -31.20 20.94
N GLU A 511 12.63 -32.50 21.11
CA GLU A 511 11.71 -33.04 22.11
C GLU A 511 12.18 -32.70 23.54
N ALA A 512 13.47 -32.81 23.85
CA ALA A 512 14.03 -32.40 25.14
C ALA A 512 13.94 -30.88 25.39
N MET A 513 14.17 -30.05 24.36
CA MET A 513 13.95 -28.60 24.46
C MET A 513 12.48 -28.26 24.68
N ALA A 514 11.57 -28.95 24.00
CA ALA A 514 10.13 -28.75 24.18
C ALA A 514 9.69 -29.14 25.60
N SER A 515 10.15 -30.28 26.13
CA SER A 515 9.83 -30.69 27.50
C SER A 515 10.42 -29.73 28.53
N ALA A 516 11.66 -29.27 28.35
CA ALA A 516 12.28 -28.30 29.25
C ALA A 516 11.53 -26.95 29.25
N ALA A 517 11.07 -26.51 28.08
CA ALA A 517 10.25 -25.30 27.96
C ALA A 517 8.87 -25.48 28.60
N GLU A 518 8.25 -26.66 28.49
CA GLU A 518 7.02 -27.00 29.21
C GLU A 518 7.25 -27.02 30.72
N ASP A 519 8.30 -27.68 31.22
CA ASP A 519 8.64 -27.71 32.64
C ASP A 519 8.88 -26.30 33.20
N GLU A 520 9.58 -25.44 32.47
CA GLU A 520 9.81 -24.04 32.84
C GLU A 520 8.49 -23.24 32.84
N LEU A 521 7.62 -23.46 31.85
CA LEU A 521 6.29 -22.84 31.79
C LEU A 521 5.40 -23.30 32.96
N THR A 522 5.45 -24.58 33.33
CA THR A 522 4.73 -25.15 34.48
C THR A 522 5.27 -24.61 35.79
N ALA A 523 6.60 -24.46 35.92
CA ALA A 523 7.24 -23.86 37.08
C ALA A 523 6.89 -22.38 37.26
N LEU A 524 6.69 -21.65 36.15
CA LEU A 524 6.25 -20.24 36.16
C LEU A 524 4.74 -20.08 36.41
N THR A 525 3.94 -21.12 36.16
CA THR A 525 2.48 -21.10 36.35
C THR A 525 2.01 -21.76 37.66
N ASP A 526 2.87 -22.47 38.39
CA ASP A 526 2.55 -23.02 39.71
C ASP A 526 2.47 -21.91 40.79
N PRO A 527 1.27 -21.61 41.33
CA PRO A 527 1.06 -20.56 42.33
C PRO A 527 1.72 -20.87 43.69
N ARG A 528 2.22 -22.09 43.94
CA ARG A 528 2.83 -22.49 45.21
C ARG A 528 4.31 -22.08 45.33
N ARG A 529 5.06 -21.99 44.22
CA ARG A 529 6.48 -21.56 44.21
C ARG A 529 6.68 -20.05 44.15
N ALA A 530 5.70 -19.28 43.66
CA ALA A 530 5.75 -17.82 43.66
C ALA A 530 5.81 -17.21 45.08
N ARG A 531 5.52 -17.99 46.14
CA ARG A 531 5.63 -17.56 47.54
C ARG A 531 6.96 -17.92 48.21
N SER A 532 7.80 -18.77 47.61
CA SER A 532 9.05 -19.22 48.24
C SER A 532 10.33 -18.56 47.70
N THR A 533 10.26 -17.82 46.59
CA THR A 533 11.42 -17.16 45.96
C THR A 533 11.66 -15.71 46.40
N THR A 534 11.04 -15.26 47.50
CA THR A 534 11.28 -13.92 48.05
C THR A 534 12.29 -13.85 49.21
N SER A 535 12.88 -14.96 49.67
CA SER A 535 13.82 -14.90 50.81
C SER A 535 15.26 -15.30 50.56
N ASP A 536 15.63 -16.07 49.52
CA ASP A 536 17.04 -16.45 49.35
C ASP A 536 17.35 -16.88 47.91
N THR A 537 18.07 -16.04 47.15
CA THR A 537 19.25 -16.46 46.34
C THR A 537 19.87 -15.31 45.56
N ARG A 538 21.17 -15.07 45.82
CA ARG A 538 22.09 -14.42 44.88
C ARG A 538 22.11 -15.25 43.59
N MET A 539 21.77 -14.62 42.48
CA MET A 539 21.69 -15.24 41.16
C MET A 539 23.09 -15.48 40.59
N SER A 540 23.64 -16.68 40.77
CA SER A 540 24.74 -17.20 39.95
C SER A 540 24.15 -17.86 38.70
N LEU A 541 24.36 -17.22 37.55
CA LEU A 541 24.05 -17.75 36.21
C LEU A 541 24.76 -19.10 35.98
N PRO A 542 24.06 -20.19 35.60
CA PRO A 542 24.72 -21.38 35.10
C PRO A 542 25.24 -21.15 33.68
N THR A 543 26.54 -21.36 33.53
CA THR A 543 27.27 -21.61 32.28
C THR A 543 26.60 -22.70 31.43
N ALA A 544 25.88 -22.30 30.37
CA ALA A 544 25.35 -23.21 29.35
C ALA A 544 25.66 -22.76 27.90
N VAL A 545 26.78 -22.06 27.69
CA VAL A 545 27.19 -21.56 26.36
C VAL A 545 28.63 -21.97 25.97
N SER A 546 29.34 -22.77 26.77
CA SER A 546 30.77 -23.06 26.52
C SER A 546 31.10 -24.28 25.64
N HIS A 547 30.12 -24.92 24.97
CA HIS A 547 30.39 -26.05 24.05
C HIS A 547 29.92 -25.78 22.61
N LEU A 548 30.36 -24.66 22.04
CA LEU A 548 30.21 -24.34 20.61
C LEU A 548 31.57 -23.98 19.94
N GLY A 549 32.69 -24.47 20.47
CA GLY A 549 34.01 -24.22 19.88
C GLY A 549 34.90 -25.47 19.84
N GLY A 550 35.10 -26.04 18.64
CA GLY A 550 36.10 -27.05 18.31
C GLY A 550 35.74 -27.85 17.04
N PRO A 551 36.71 -28.18 16.16
CA PRO A 551 36.77 -27.63 14.80
C PRO A 551 36.17 -28.52 13.69
N ALA A 552 35.96 -27.87 12.55
CA ALA A 552 35.72 -28.46 11.23
C ALA A 552 36.95 -29.19 10.68
#